data_AF-A0A925JRF3-F1
#
_entry.id   AF-A0A925JRF3-F1
#
_cell.length_a   1.000
_cell.length_b   1.000
_cell.length_c   1.000
_cell.angle_alpha   90.00
_cell.angle_beta   90.00
_cell.angle_gamma   90.00
#
_symmetry.space_group_name_H-M   'P 1'
#
loop_
_entity.id
_entity.type
_entity.pdbx_description
1 polymer ?
#
loop_
_entity_poly.entity_id
_entity_poly.type
_entity_poly.pdbx_seq_one_letter_code
_entity_poly.pdbx_strand_id
1 'polypeptide(L)' 'MTTNRELKFLTRRIPLQFEGDQAMTTFDVEKLKNEMQDSYELAGNRPIALSMTDHYLLVTFEVYDKREASRIGF' A
#
# COMPACT_ATOMS: atom_id res chain seq x y z
N MET A 1 -11.17 -16.61 20.49
CA MET A 1 -9.81 -16.09 20.26
C MET A 1 -9.93 -14.89 19.34
N THR A 2 -9.83 -13.67 19.88
CA THR A 2 -9.95 -12.44 19.10
C THR A 2 -8.58 -12.16 18.51
N THR A 3 -8.39 -12.47 17.23
CA THR A 3 -7.13 -12.16 16.54
C THR A 3 -7.02 -10.64 16.45
N ASN A 4 -6.28 -10.02 17.38
CA ASN A 4 -5.91 -8.61 17.30
C ASN A 4 -4.90 -8.44 16.15
N ARG A 5 -5.40 -8.45 14.92
CA ARG A 5 -4.65 -7.99 13.75
C ARG A 5 -4.58 -6.47 13.90
N GLU A 6 -3.38 -5.95 14.16
CA GLU A 6 -3.18 -4.51 14.20
C GLU A 6 -3.39 -3.94 12.80
N LEU A 7 -4.36 -3.03 12.68
CA LEU A 7 -4.61 -2.28 11.47
C LEU A 7 -3.52 -1.19 11.36
N LYS A 8 -2.82 -1.18 10.22
CA LYS A 8 -1.82 -0.18 9.89
C LYS A 8 -2.19 0.53 8.61
N PHE A 9 -1.74 1.77 8.48
CA PHE A 9 -1.90 2.57 7.28
C PHE A 9 -0.58 2.61 6.52
N LEU A 10 -0.62 2.23 5.25
CA LEU A 10 0.54 2.22 4.38
C LEU A 10 0.31 3.21 3.24
N THR A 11 1.06 4.31 3.27
CA THR A 11 1.03 5.33 2.22
C THR A 11 2.16 5.09 1.24
N ARG A 12 1.82 4.89 -0.03
CA ARG A 12 2.76 4.74 -1.13
C ARG A 12 2.74 5.97 -2.02
N ARG A 13 3.94 6.39 -2.42
CA ARG A 13 4.15 7.50 -3.35
C ARG A 13 4.38 6.92 -4.72
N ILE A 14 3.53 7.28 -5.67
CA ILE A 14 3.64 6.86 -7.06
C ILE A 14 4.01 8.10 -7.86
N PRO A 15 5.16 8.13 -8.54
CA PRO A 15 5.51 9.25 -9.40
C PRO A 15 4.49 9.36 -10.53
N LEU A 16 3.96 10.57 -10.73
CA LEU A 16 3.12 10.87 -11.87
C LEU A 16 4.03 10.97 -13.09
N GLN A 17 3.77 10.16 -14.11
CA GLN A 17 4.35 10.38 -15.43
C GLN A 17 3.38 11.25 -16.23
N PHE A 18 3.90 12.30 -16.83
CA PHE A 18 3.13 13.22 -17.64
C PHE A 18 3.54 13.00 -19.10
N GLU A 19 2.59 12.60 -19.94
CA GLU A 19 2.78 12.55 -21.38
C GLU A 19 1.99 13.72 -21.98
N GLY A 20 2.70 14.83 -22.27
CA GLY A 20 2.07 16.08 -22.68
C GLY A 20 1.26 16.72 -21.54
N ASP A 21 -0.02 16.99 -21.80
CA ASP A 21 -0.95 17.63 -20.83
C ASP A 21 -1.69 16.59 -19.95
N GLN A 22 -1.46 15.29 -20.17
CA GLN A 22 -2.13 14.21 -19.46
C GLN A 22 -1.19 13.52 -18.47
N ALA A 23 -1.61 13.46 -17.20
CA ALA A 23 -0.97 12.61 -16.20
C ALA A 23 -1.29 11.14 -16.50
N MET A 24 -0.40 10.44 -17.20
CA MET A 24 -0.48 9.00 -17.41
C MET A 24 0.24 8.27 -16.27
N THR A 25 -0.51 7.88 -15.25
CA THR A 25 0.02 7.02 -14.18
C THR A 25 -0.53 5.61 -14.34
N THR A 26 0.28 4.72 -14.89
CA THR A 26 0.01 3.27 -14.88
C THR A 26 0.36 2.73 -13.49
N PHE A 27 -0.54 2.93 -12.53
CA PHE A 27 -0.39 2.32 -11.22
C PHE A 27 -0.90 0.88 -11.28
N ASP A 28 0.04 -0.07 -11.30
CA ASP A 28 -0.28 -1.48 -11.24
C ASP A 28 -0.56 -1.88 -9.79
N VAL A 29 -1.86 -1.88 -9.46
CA VAL A 29 -2.34 -2.27 -8.13
C VAL A 29 -1.85 -3.68 -7.78
N GLU A 30 -1.84 -4.60 -8.76
CA GLU A 30 -1.44 -6.00 -8.55
C GLU A 30 0.04 -6.12 -8.19
N LYS A 31 0.91 -5.33 -8.82
CA LYS A 31 2.33 -5.27 -8.46
C LYS A 31 2.52 -4.79 -7.02
N LEU A 32 1.77 -3.77 -6.61
CA LEU A 32 1.82 -3.28 -5.23
C LEU A 32 1.29 -4.33 -4.24
N LYS A 33 0.20 -5.04 -4.58
CA LYS A 33 -0.30 -6.14 -3.76
C LYS A 33 0.75 -7.23 -3.58
N ASN A 34 1.44 -7.62 -4.65
CA ASN A 34 2.49 -8.64 -4.60
C ASN A 34 3.67 -8.23 -3.72
N GLU A 35 4.15 -6.99 -3.82
CA GLU A 35 5.22 -6.49 -2.94
C GLU A 35 4.78 -6.42 -1.46
N MET A 36 3.53 -6.08 -1.21
CA MET A 36 3.00 -5.96 0.15
C MET A 36 2.64 -7.32 0.76
N GLN A 37 2.24 -8.29 -0.05
CA GLN A 37 1.74 -9.61 0.39
C GLN A 37 2.72 -10.35 1.32
N ASP A 38 4.01 -10.05 1.21
CA ASP A 38 5.09 -10.68 1.97
C ASP A 38 5.06 -10.27 3.46
N SER A 39 4.80 -8.99 3.75
CA SER A 39 4.81 -8.44 5.13
C SER A 39 3.44 -7.98 5.62
N TYR A 40 2.50 -7.75 4.71
CA TYR A 40 1.23 -7.08 4.98
C TYR A 40 0.09 -7.75 4.19
N GLU A 41 -1.06 -7.90 4.83
CA GLU A 41 -2.30 -8.33 4.17
C GLU A 41 -3.17 -7.10 3.94
N LEU A 42 -3.63 -6.85 2.71
CA LEU A 42 -4.53 -5.73 2.46
C LEU A 42 -5.85 -5.96 3.20
N ALA A 43 -6.24 -5.00 4.04
CA ALA A 43 -7.50 -5.06 4.76
C ALA A 43 -8.71 -4.86 3.83
N GLY A 44 -8.49 -4.20 2.69
CA GLY A 44 -9.48 -4.01 1.65
C GLY A 44 -8.86 -3.92 0.26
N ASN A 45 -9.67 -4.18 -0.77
CA ASN A 45 -9.25 -4.12 -2.16
C ASN A 45 -9.15 -2.69 -2.72
N ARG A 46 -9.47 -1.67 -1.92
CA ARG A 46 -9.50 -0.27 -2.34
C ARG A 46 -8.63 0.58 -1.40
N PRO A 47 -7.95 1.60 -1.92
CA PRO A 47 -7.28 2.58 -1.07
C PRO A 47 -8.31 3.38 -0.29
N ILE A 48 -7.97 3.72 0.96
CA ILE A 48 -8.82 4.54 1.83
C ILE A 48 -8.61 6.03 1.62
N ALA A 49 -7.43 6.42 1.12
CA ALA A 49 -7.13 7.79 0.79
C ALA A 49 -6.28 7.86 -0.47
N LEU A 50 -6.62 8.84 -1.30
CA LEU A 50 -5.91 9.22 -2.51
C LEU A 50 -5.60 10.70 -2.38
N SER A 51 -4.34 11.09 -2.49
CA SER A 51 -3.93 12.49 -2.49
C SER A 51 -2.95 12.71 -3.62
N MET A 52 -3.25 13.67 -4.48
CA MET A 52 -2.40 14.01 -5.60
C MET A 52 -1.60 15.27 -5.25
N THR A 53 -0.32 15.23 -5.55
CA THR A 53 0.61 16.35 -5.46
C THR A 53 1.13 16.66 -6.86
N ASP A 54 1.93 17.71 -7.00
CA ASP A 54 2.46 18.17 -8.30
C ASP A 54 3.19 17.06 -9.09
N HIS A 55 3.86 16.15 -8.39
CA HIS A 55 4.67 15.09 -9.01
C HIS A 55 4.32 13.68 -8.55
N TYR A 56 3.45 13.52 -7.55
CA TYR A 56 3.17 12.21 -6.95
C TYR A 56 1.69 12.00 -6.65
N LEU A 57 1.22 10.79 -6.93
CA LEU A 57 0.00 10.25 -6.37
C LEU A 57 0.34 9.49 -5.07
N LEU A 58 -0.15 10.00 -3.95
CA LEU A 58 -0.09 9.36 -2.66
C LEU A 58 -1.33 8.47 -2.50
N VAL A 59 -1.10 7.17 -2.35
CA VAL A 59 -2.15 6.18 -2.18
C VAL A 59 -1.98 5.52 -0.83
N THR A 60 -3.00 5.61 0.01
CA THR A 60 -3.00 5.02 1.35
C THR A 60 -3.90 3.80 1.38
N PHE A 61 -3.34 2.68 1.80
CA PHE A 61 -4.06 1.43 2.00
C PHE A 61 -4.13 1.09 3.48
N GLU A 62 -5.24 0.50 3.88
CA GLU A 62 -5.33 -0.22 5.15
C GLU A 62 -4.74 -1.61 4.96
N VAL A 63 -3.79 -1.94 5.80
CA VAL A 63 -3.15 -3.24 5.81
C VAL A 63 -3.18 -3.83 7.22
N TYR A 64 -3.34 -5.13 7.30
CA TYR A 64 -3.06 -5.91 8.48
C TYR A 64 -1.60 -6.35 8.44
N ASP A 65 -0.92 -6.23 9.57
CA ASP A 65 0.42 -6.79 9.71
C ASP A 65 0.34 -8.32 9.60
N LYS A 66 0.95 -8.88 8.56
CA LYS A 66 1.23 -10.32 8.54
C LYS A 66 2.47 -10.51 9.39
N ARG A 67 2.33 -10.44 10.70
CA ARG A 67 3.40 -10.86 11.59
C ARG A 67 3.73 -12.31 11.23
N GLU A 68 4.84 -12.53 10.53
CA GLU A 68 5.63 -13.71 10.81
C GLU A 68 6.01 -13.59 12.29
N ALA A 69 5.48 -14.50 13.10
CA ALA A 69 6.03 -14.78 14.41
C ALA A 69 7.43 -15.42 14.25
N SER A 70 8.38 -14.70 13.66
CA SER A 70 9.77 -15.13 13.56
C SER A 70 10.62 -14.37 14.57
N ARG A 71 10.62 -14.99 15.76
CA ARG A 71 11.72 -15.11 16.71
C ARG A 71 12.16 -13.87 17.49
N ILE A 72 11.60 -13.79 18.70
CA ILE A 72 12.42 -13.73 19.92
C ILE A 72 13.55 -14.76 19.77
N GLY A 73 14.80 -14.34 19.76
CA GLY A 73 15.94 -15.22 19.53
C GLY A 73 17.29 -14.58 19.85
N PHE A 74 17.53 -14.42 21.15
CA PHE A 74 18.79 -14.18 21.86
C PHE A 74 19.37 -12.76 21.86
#